data_AF-A0A9E4YZV7-F1
#
_entry.id   AF-A0A9E4YZV7-F1
#
_cell.length_a   1.000
_cell.length_b   1.000
_cell.length_c   1.000
_cell.angle_alpha   90.00
_cell.angle_beta   90.00
_cell.angle_gamma   90.00
#
_symmetry.space_group_name_H-M   'P 1'
#
loop_
_entity.id
_entity.type
_entity.pdbx_description
1 polymer ?
#
loop_
_entity_poly.entity_id
_entity_poly.type
_entity_poly.pdbx_seq_one_letter_code
_entity_poly.pdbx_strand_id
1 'polypeptide(L)'
;MAAKKEQPPAFIEPREDLMRAARQAAVRIAERAPEADRQRRVPVENIQDLHEAGLLTVAIPRDLGGTEADLVTQVAIYEIIGGACASTAWVMGNHIFGIPADVQPRWV
;
A
#
# COMPACT_ATOMS: atom_id res chain seq x y z
N MET A 1 -33.01 28.45 21.74
CA MET A 1 -32.42 27.10 21.68
C MET A 1 -31.26 27.17 20.70
N ALA A 2 -30.02 27.09 21.18
CA ALA A 2 -28.85 27.09 20.31
C ALA A 2 -28.82 25.77 19.53
N ALA A 3 -28.77 25.84 18.21
CA ALA A 3 -28.57 24.69 17.36
C ALA A 3 -27.28 23.98 17.80
N LYS A 4 -27.40 22.72 18.22
CA LYS A 4 -26.27 21.87 18.57
C LYS A 4 -25.46 21.73 17.28
N LYS A 5 -24.27 22.34 17.20
CA LYS A 5 -23.36 22.13 16.08
C LYS A 5 -23.03 20.64 16.07
N GLU A 6 -23.51 19.91 15.07
CA GLU A 6 -23.11 18.53 14.86
C GLU A 6 -21.60 18.52 14.63
N GLN A 7 -20.90 17.82 15.52
CA GLN A 7 -19.50 17.52 15.34
C GLN A 7 -19.39 16.71 14.04
N PRO A 8 -18.52 17.08 13.08
CA PRO A 8 -18.31 16.24 11.91
C PRO A 8 -17.94 14.81 12.37
N PRO A 9 -18.33 13.78 11.61
CA PRO A 9 -17.97 12.42 11.94
C PRO A 9 -16.45 12.33 12.14
N ALA A 10 -16.02 11.55 13.14
CA ALA A 10 -14.60 11.34 13.40
C ALA A 10 -13.91 10.84 12.13
N PHE A 11 -12.77 11.44 11.77
CA PHE A 11 -11.97 10.98 10.64
C PHE A 11 -11.46 9.56 10.93
N ILE A 12 -11.42 8.74 9.88
CA ILE A 12 -10.81 7.41 9.95
C ILE A 12 -9.30 7.62 9.94
N GLU A 13 -8.61 7.12 10.97
CA GLU A 13 -7.15 7.17 11.02
C GLU A 13 -6.54 5.93 10.32
N PRO A 14 -5.45 6.09 9.55
CA PRO A 14 -4.75 4.96 8.96
C PRO A 14 -4.29 3.95 10.01
N ARG A 15 -4.38 2.66 9.67
CA ARG A 15 -3.88 1.57 10.50
C ARG A 15 -2.35 1.62 10.67
N GLU A 16 -1.91 1.92 11.89
CA GLU A 16 -0.50 2.18 12.20
C GLU A 16 0.42 0.95 12.01
N ASP A 17 -0.09 -0.28 12.11
CA ASP A 17 0.65 -1.51 11.79
C ASP A 17 1.08 -1.56 10.32
N LEU A 18 0.16 -1.27 9.41
CA LEU A 18 0.43 -1.28 7.97
C LEU A 18 1.27 -0.06 7.54
N MET A 19 1.03 1.09 8.17
CA MET A 19 1.85 2.29 7.97
C MET A 19 3.31 2.06 8.37
N ARG A 20 3.54 1.33 9.47
CA ARG A 20 4.90 0.93 9.89
C ARG A 20 5.56 0.01 8.88
N ALA A 21 4.85 -1.01 8.38
CA ALA A 21 5.36 -1.91 7.35
C ALA A 21 5.72 -1.16 6.06
N ALA A 22 4.86 -0.24 5.62
CA ALA A 22 5.12 0.64 4.47
C ALA A 22 6.36 1.51 4.66
N ARG A 23 6.54 2.13 5.84
CA ARG A 23 7.75 2.92 6.14
C ARG A 23 9.02 2.07 6.10
N GLN A 24 8.98 0.84 6.61
CA GLN A 24 10.12 -0.07 6.59
C GLN A 24 10.51 -0.48 5.16
N ALA A 25 9.53 -0.84 4.33
CA ALA A 25 9.76 -1.15 2.92
C ALA A 25 10.28 0.08 2.14
N ALA A 26 9.71 1.26 2.43
CA ALA A 26 10.06 2.52 1.77
C ALA A 26 11.54 2.88 1.92
N VAL A 27 12.18 2.58 3.06
CA VAL A 27 13.63 2.83 3.25
C VAL A 27 14.45 2.11 2.18
N ARG A 28 14.21 0.80 1.98
CA ARG A 28 14.94 -0.01 0.99
C ARG A 28 14.57 0.36 -0.45
N ILE A 29 13.30 0.66 -0.69
CA ILE A 29 12.80 1.06 -2.01
C ILE A 29 13.40 2.41 -2.45
N ALA A 30 13.55 3.38 -1.54
CA ALA A 30 14.10 4.70 -1.83
C ALA A 30 15.55 4.64 -2.32
N GLU A 31 16.36 3.74 -1.76
CA GLU A 31 17.75 3.52 -2.20
C GLU A 31 17.85 3.10 -3.67
N ARG A 32 16.83 2.39 -4.19
CA ARG A 32 16.81 1.87 -5.56
C ARG A 32 16.09 2.79 -6.56
N ALA A 33 15.41 3.85 -6.10
CA ALA A 33 14.61 4.73 -6.95
C ALA A 33 15.40 5.37 -8.11
N PRO A 34 16.62 5.91 -7.90
CA PRO A 34 17.40 6.49 -9.00
C PRO A 34 17.77 5.48 -10.10
N GLU A 35 18.00 4.22 -9.72
CA GLU A 35 18.30 3.16 -10.69
C GLU A 35 17.04 2.71 -11.44
N ALA A 36 15.90 2.63 -10.74
CA ALA A 36 14.60 2.34 -11.35
C ALA A 36 14.28 3.35 -12.47
N ASP A 37 14.52 4.63 -12.23
CA ASP A 37 14.31 5.70 -13.20
C ASP A 37 15.27 5.58 -14.40
N ARG A 38 16.57 5.35 -14.15
CA ARG A 38 17.57 5.17 -15.22
C ARG A 38 17.26 3.97 -16.11
N GLN A 39 16.86 2.85 -15.51
CA GLN A 39 16.55 1.61 -16.22
C GLN A 39 15.14 1.61 -16.82
N ARG A 40 14.30 2.59 -16.47
CA ARG A 40 12.88 2.66 -16.82
C ARG A 40 12.14 1.37 -16.45
N ARG A 41 12.47 0.81 -15.30
CA ARG A 41 11.95 -0.49 -14.83
C ARG A 41 11.94 -0.53 -13.31
N VAL A 42 10.83 -0.98 -12.73
CA VAL A 42 10.75 -1.26 -11.29
C VAL A 42 11.63 -2.48 -10.96
N PRO A 43 12.58 -2.37 -10.00
CA PRO A 43 13.37 -3.50 -9.52
C PRO A 43 12.47 -4.60 -8.93
N VAL A 44 12.82 -5.87 -9.15
CA VAL A 44 12.05 -7.00 -8.61
C VAL A 44 12.13 -7.03 -7.08
N GLU A 45 13.26 -6.56 -6.55
CA GLU A 45 13.54 -6.40 -5.13
C GLU A 45 12.54 -5.46 -4.46
N ASN A 46 12.04 -4.44 -5.17
CA ASN A 46 10.99 -3.57 -4.63
C ASN A 46 9.67 -4.34 -4.46
N ILE A 47 9.35 -5.25 -5.39
CA ILE A 47 8.15 -6.08 -5.30
C ILE A 47 8.29 -7.11 -4.17
N GLN A 48 9.48 -7.67 -3.99
CA GLN A 48 9.80 -8.57 -2.86
C GLN A 48 9.65 -7.83 -1.53
N ASP A 49 10.17 -6.61 -1.41
CA ASP A 49 10.01 -5.78 -0.21
C ASP A 49 8.54 -5.53 0.13
N LEU A 50 7.70 -5.24 -0.88
CA LEU A 50 6.26 -5.07 -0.70
C LEU A 50 5.56 -6.38 -0.32
N HIS A 51 5.98 -7.51 -0.89
CA HIS A 51 5.44 -8.84 -0.57
C HIS A 51 5.76 -9.24 0.87
N GLU A 52 7.02 -9.11 1.28
CA GLU A 52 7.47 -9.38 2.65
C GLU A 52 6.76 -8.50 3.68
N ALA A 53 6.47 -7.24 3.31
CA ALA A 53 5.71 -6.31 4.15
C ALA A 53 4.19 -6.58 4.15
N GLY A 54 3.69 -7.53 3.35
CA GLY A 54 2.27 -7.85 3.23
C GLY A 54 1.44 -6.75 2.55
N LEU A 55 2.07 -5.83 1.82
CA LEU A 55 1.41 -4.65 1.24
C LEU A 55 0.72 -4.94 -0.10
N LEU A 56 1.09 -6.03 -0.77
CA LEU A 56 0.46 -6.45 -2.03
C LEU A 56 -0.96 -7.00 -1.84
N THR A 57 -1.34 -7.38 -0.62
CA THR A 57 -2.65 -7.98 -0.28
C THR A 57 -3.51 -7.04 0.57
N VAL A 58 -3.17 -5.75 0.61
CA VAL A 58 -3.74 -4.81 1.59
C VAL A 58 -5.27 -4.65 1.45
N ALA A 59 -5.80 -4.70 0.23
CA ALA A 59 -7.24 -4.60 -0.05
C ALA A 59 -7.95 -5.96 -0.11
N ILE A 60 -7.21 -7.07 -0.04
CA ILE A 60 -7.77 -8.42 -0.15
C ILE A 60 -8.53 -8.76 1.16
N PRO A 61 -9.70 -9.40 1.10
CA PRO A 61 -10.45 -9.84 2.29
C PRO A 61 -9.61 -10.71 3.24
N ARG A 62 -9.86 -10.62 4.54
CA ARG A 62 -9.13 -11.40 5.56
C ARG A 62 -9.28 -12.90 5.37
N ASP A 63 -10.47 -13.36 4.99
CA ASP A 63 -10.76 -14.78 4.76
C ASP A 63 -10.02 -15.35 3.54
N LEU A 64 -9.47 -14.49 2.69
CA LEU A 64 -8.60 -14.86 1.57
C LEU A 64 -7.11 -14.62 1.88
N GLY A 65 -6.77 -14.31 3.14
CA GLY A 65 -5.39 -14.08 3.59
C GLY A 65 -4.89 -12.64 3.41
N GLY A 66 -5.77 -11.70 3.08
CA GLY A 66 -5.44 -10.27 2.98
C GLY A 66 -5.60 -9.51 4.28
N THR A 67 -5.39 -8.19 4.22
CA THR A 67 -5.51 -7.33 5.40
C THR A 67 -6.87 -6.62 5.51
N GLU A 68 -7.63 -6.59 4.40
CA GLU A 68 -8.92 -5.91 4.27
C GLU A 68 -8.88 -4.48 4.84
N ALA A 69 -7.84 -3.72 4.45
CA ALA A 69 -7.68 -2.35 4.93
C ALA A 69 -8.69 -1.42 4.26
N ASP A 70 -9.16 -0.43 5.03
CA ASP A 70 -9.99 0.64 4.51
C ASP A 70 -9.22 1.53 3.53
N LEU A 71 -9.97 2.34 2.76
CA LEU A 71 -9.38 3.20 1.73
C LEU A 71 -8.40 4.24 2.31
N VAL A 72 -8.64 4.77 3.52
CA VAL A 72 -7.75 5.77 4.13
C VAL A 72 -6.40 5.14 4.44
N THR A 73 -6.39 3.95 5.01
CA THR A 73 -5.17 3.16 5.22
C THR A 73 -4.46 2.86 3.89
N GLN A 74 -5.19 2.42 2.85
CA GLN A 74 -4.60 2.11 1.55
C GLN A 74 -3.93 3.33 0.91
N VAL A 75 -4.61 4.48 0.89
CA VAL A 75 -4.07 5.74 0.36
C VAL A 75 -2.81 6.17 1.12
N ALA A 76 -2.84 6.09 2.45
CA ALA A 76 -1.69 6.47 3.27
C ALA A 76 -0.46 5.56 3.01
N ILE A 77 -0.68 4.27 2.73
CA ILE A 77 0.38 3.35 2.28
C ILE A 77 0.91 3.76 0.90
N TYR A 78 0.03 4.07 -0.06
CA TYR A 78 0.43 4.54 -1.38
C TYR A 78 1.25 5.84 -1.31
N GLU A 79 0.91 6.77 -0.41
CA GLU A 79 1.66 8.00 -0.19
C GLU A 79 3.08 7.72 0.30
N ILE A 80 3.24 6.82 1.27
CA ILE A 80 4.56 6.44 1.81
C ILE A 80 5.43 5.77 0.75
N ILE A 81 4.89 4.77 0.04
CA ILE A 81 5.64 4.07 -1.00
C ILE A 81 5.90 4.99 -2.19
N GLY A 82 4.95 5.86 -2.54
CA GLY A 82 5.07 6.83 -3.63
C GLY A 82 6.14 7.88 -3.35
N GLY A 83 6.28 8.29 -2.08
CA GLY A 83 7.37 9.16 -1.63
C GLY A 83 8.76 8.52 -1.74
N ALA A 84 8.85 7.19 -1.68
CA ALA A 84 10.10 6.46 -1.90
C ALA A 84 10.37 6.17 -3.39
N CYS A 85 9.36 5.70 -4.12
CA CYS A 85 9.43 5.45 -5.56
C CYS A 85 8.01 5.44 -6.17
N ALA A 86 7.65 6.51 -6.87
CA ALA A 86 6.33 6.66 -7.49
C ALA A 86 5.98 5.49 -8.45
N SER A 87 6.94 5.03 -9.25
CA SER A 87 6.74 3.89 -10.16
C SER A 87 6.42 2.59 -9.42
N THR A 88 7.03 2.37 -8.25
CA THR A 88 6.74 1.20 -7.41
C THR A 88 5.33 1.29 -6.82
N ALA A 89 4.93 2.46 -6.31
CA ALA A 89 3.57 2.68 -5.81
C ALA A 89 2.51 2.48 -6.90
N TRP A 90 2.79 2.96 -8.13
CA TRP A 90 1.91 2.75 -9.29
C TRP A 90 1.74 1.27 -9.64
N VAL A 91 2.83 0.50 -9.65
CA VAL A 91 2.78 -0.96 -9.86
C VAL A 91 1.99 -1.66 -8.75
N MET A 92 2.21 -1.28 -7.49
CA MET A 92 1.46 -1.82 -6.35
C MET A 92 -0.05 -1.56 -6.48
N GLY A 93 -0.44 -0.32 -6.81
CA GLY A 93 -1.85 0.02 -7.01
C GLY A 93 -2.49 -0.78 -8.14
N ASN A 94 -1.83 -0.88 -9.29
CA ASN A 94 -2.34 -1.66 -10.42
C ASN A 94 -2.44 -3.17 -10.11
N HIS A 95 -1.54 -3.71 -9.30
CA HIS A 95 -1.62 -5.09 -8.85
C HIS A 95 -2.87 -5.35 -8.01
N ILE A 96 -3.18 -4.43 -7.08
CA ILE A 96 -4.31 -4.56 -6.16
C ILE A 96 -5.64 -4.40 -6.90
N PHE A 97 -5.75 -3.45 -7.83
CA PHE A 97 -7.01 -3.18 -8.56
C PHE A 97 -7.22 -4.06 -9.79
N GLY A 98 -6.17 -4.64 -10.37
CA GLY A 98 -6.22 -5.30 -11.68
C GLY A 98 -6.53 -6.79 -11.67
N ILE A 99 -6.58 -7.45 -10.51
CA ILE A 99 -6.65 -8.91 -10.41
C ILE A 99 -7.82 -9.29 -9.50
N PRO A 100 -8.94 -9.82 -10.03
CA PRO A 100 -10.01 -10.30 -9.16
C PRO A 100 -9.47 -11.41 -8.24
N ALA A 101 -9.98 -11.45 -7.01
CA ALA A 101 -9.37 -12.22 -5.93
C ALA A 101 -9.28 -13.74 -6.21
N ASP A 102 -10.05 -14.24 -7.17
CA ASP A 102 -10.07 -15.61 -7.66
C ASP A 102 -8.91 -15.97 -8.62
N VAL A 103 -8.16 -14.99 -9.12
CA VAL A 103 -7.04 -15.19 -10.06
C VAL A 103 -5.66 -14.76 -9.53
N GLN A 104 -5.57 -14.36 -8.26
CA GLN A 104 -4.28 -14.15 -7.58
C GLN A 104 -3.55 -15.50 -7.40
N PRO A 105 -2.28 -15.65 -7.84
CA PRO A 105 -1.52 -16.87 -7.58
C PRO A 105 -1.38 -17.09 -6.07
N ARG A 106 -1.67 -18.30 -5.58
CA ARG A 106 -1.31 -18.71 -4.22
C ARG A 106 0.20 -18.87 -4.19
N TRP A 107 0.93 -17.79 -3.91
CA TRP A 107 2.34 -17.87 -3.57
C TRP A 107 2.43 -18.61 -2.22
N VAL A 108 2.87 -19.87 -2.30
CA VAL A 108 3.13 -20.76 -1.16
C VAL A 108 4.57 -20.58 -0.70
#